data_AF-A0A961XNZ5-F1
#
_entry.id   AF-A0A961XNZ5-F1
#
_cell.length_a   1.000
_cell.length_b   1.000
_cell.length_c   1.000
_cell.angle_alpha   90.00
_cell.angle_beta   90.00
_cell.angle_gamma   90.00
#
_symmetry.space_group_name_H-M   'P 1'
#
loop_
_entity.id
_entity.type
_entity.pdbx_description
1 polymer ?
#
loop_
_entity_poly.entity_id
_entity_poly.type
_entity_poly.pdbx_seq_one_letter_code
_entity_poly.pdbx_strand_id
1 'polypeptide(L)'
;PVGAYRVSLNAQNYEKLLKRIAQAKREKPMYQVWSYNCNHFLSDIVAPVGILPPVNRQTASLQYFYEMMDRNEGRKVARGPASLKFASAN
;
A
#
# COMPACT_ATOMS: atom_id res chain seq x y z
N PRO A 1 -20.32 3.36 -12.09
CA PRO A 1 -19.35 2.33 -11.69
C PRO A 1 -18.03 2.96 -11.23
N VAL A 2 -17.80 3.03 -9.92
CA VAL A 2 -16.51 3.47 -9.34
C VAL A 2 -15.55 2.31 -9.52
N GLY A 3 -14.84 2.29 -10.64
CA GLY A 3 -13.96 1.19 -11.02
C GLY A 3 -12.89 0.96 -9.95
N ALA A 4 -12.77 -0.28 -9.48
CA ALA A 4 -11.60 -0.74 -8.76
C ALA A 4 -10.36 -0.26 -9.52
N TYR A 5 -9.50 0.51 -8.86
CA TYR A 5 -8.32 1.12 -9.48
C TYR A 5 -7.40 0.01 -10.03
N ARG A 6 -7.59 -0.36 -11.29
CA ARG A 6 -6.49 -0.78 -12.14
C ARG A 6 -5.71 0.50 -12.42
N VAL A 7 -4.82 0.89 -11.49
CA VAL A 7 -3.77 1.84 -11.83
C VAL A 7 -2.88 1.10 -12.82
N SER A 8 -3.24 1.16 -14.10
CA SER A 8 -2.33 0.80 -15.17
C SER A 8 -1.18 1.79 -15.05
N LEU A 9 -0.05 1.34 -14.48
CA LEU A 9 1.15 2.14 -14.47
C LEU A 9 1.50 2.43 -15.92
N ASN A 10 1.47 3.70 -16.30
CA ASN A 10 2.07 4.08 -17.57
C ASN A 10 3.57 3.73 -17.53
N ALA A 11 4.19 3.60 -18.70
CA ALA A 11 5.59 3.16 -18.81
C ALA A 11 6.53 4.00 -17.92
N GLN A 12 6.32 5.31 -17.84
CA GLN A 12 7.14 6.22 -17.04
C GLN A 12 7.04 5.93 -15.53
N ASN A 13 5.83 5.71 -15.01
CA ASN A 13 5.62 5.40 -13.59
C ASN A 13 6.14 4.00 -13.25
N TYR A 14 6.01 3.05 -14.17
CA TYR A 14 6.57 1.72 -14.03
C TYR A 14 8.11 1.75 -13.96
N GLU A 15 8.77 2.51 -14.84
CA GLU A 15 10.22 2.70 -14.80
C GLU A 15 10.68 3.37 -13.50
N LYS A 16 9.95 4.39 -13.01
CA LYS A 16 10.24 5.04 -11.72
C LYS A 16 10.16 4.03 -10.57
N LEU A 17 9.14 3.18 -10.57
CA LEU A 17 8.99 2.10 -9.59
C LEU A 17 10.19 1.14 -9.63
N LEU A 18 10.56 0.66 -10.82
CA LEU A 18 11.70 -0.24 -10.98
C LEU A 18 13.01 0.38 -10.52
N LYS A 19 13.27 1.66 -10.85
CA LYS A 19 14.45 2.39 -10.39
C LYS A 19 14.47 2.52 -8.87
N ARG A 20 13.33 2.84 -8.25
CA ARG A 20 13.22 2.93 -6.78
C ARG A 20 13.45 1.59 -6.09
N ILE A 21 12.88 0.50 -6.63
CA ILE A 21 13.13 -0.86 -6.13
C ILE A 21 14.61 -1.24 -6.27
N ALA A 22 15.22 -0.96 -7.42
CA ALA A 22 16.63 -1.24 -7.64
C ALA A 22 17.53 -0.47 -6.66
N GLN A 23 17.21 0.80 -6.39
CA GLN A 23 17.90 1.60 -5.37
C GLN A 23 17.76 0.98 -3.99
N ALA A 24 16.54 0.64 -3.55
CA ALA A 24 16.29 0.01 -2.26
C ALA A 24 16.99 -1.34 -2.08
N LYS A 25 17.25 -2.07 -3.18
CA LYS A 25 18.03 -3.31 -3.16
C LYS A 25 19.52 -3.05 -2.96
N ARG A 26 20.06 -1.97 -3.55
CA ARG A 26 21.47 -1.57 -3.42
C ARG A 26 21.75 -0.95 -2.05
N GLU A 27 20.86 -0.06 -1.62
CA GLU A 27 20.93 0.68 -0.35
C GLU A 27 19.78 0.20 0.53
N LYS A 28 20.01 -0.92 1.25
CA LYS A 28 18.99 -1.49 2.12
C LYS A 28 18.70 -0.52 3.26
N PRO A 29 17.46 -0.03 3.41
CA PRO A 29 17.14 0.82 4.53
C PRO A 29 17.22 0.03 5.83
N MET A 30 17.75 0.66 6.88
CA MET A 30 17.77 0.06 8.21
C MET A 30 16.37 -0.01 8.79
N TYR A 31 15.96 -1.20 9.24
CA TYR A 31 14.68 -1.38 9.89
C TYR A 31 14.68 -0.71 11.27
N GLN A 32 13.68 0.13 11.51
CA GLN A 32 13.42 0.77 12.79
C GLN A 32 11.92 0.72 13.06
N VAL A 33 11.50 0.06 14.15
CA VAL A 33 10.09 -0.23 14.45
C VAL A 33 9.20 1.02 14.38
N TRP A 34 9.69 2.15 14.89
CA TRP A 34 8.92 3.40 15.04
C TRP A 34 9.17 4.43 13.94
N SER A 35 10.35 4.44 13.34
CA SER A 35 10.78 5.48 12.40
C SER A 35 10.90 5.00 10.96
N TYR A 36 11.14 3.71 10.73
CA TYR A 36 11.30 3.16 9.38
C TYR A 36 11.04 1.64 9.34
N ASN A 37 9.76 1.27 9.33
CA ASN A 37 9.31 -0.11 9.24
C ASN A 37 8.73 -0.44 7.84
N CYS A 38 8.09 -1.60 7.69
CA CYS A 38 7.49 -2.02 6.41
C CYS A 38 6.46 -1.04 5.84
N ASN A 39 5.68 -0.35 6.68
CA ASN A 39 4.71 0.65 6.23
C ASN A 39 5.39 1.88 5.63
N HIS A 40 6.50 2.31 6.22
CA HIS A 40 7.30 3.43 5.73
C HIS A 40 7.92 3.09 4.39
N PHE A 41 8.56 1.92 4.32
CA PHE A 41 9.13 1.41 3.08
C PHE A 41 8.10 1.32 1.95
N LEU A 42 6.92 0.78 2.26
CA LEU A 42 5.85 0.69 1.28
C LEU A 42 5.36 2.08 0.85
N SER A 43 5.18 3.02 1.78
CA SER A 43 4.82 4.41 1.47
C SER A 43 5.79 5.06 0.48
N ASP A 44 7.08 4.81 0.66
CA ASP A 44 8.13 5.37 -0.19
C ASP A 44 8.17 4.74 -1.59
N ILE A 45 7.85 3.45 -1.71
CA ILE A 45 7.81 2.74 -3.00
C ILE A 45 6.60 3.17 -3.84
N VAL A 46 5.46 3.41 -3.19
CA VAL A 46 4.17 3.59 -3.86
C VAL A 46 3.88 5.06 -4.20
N ALA A 47 4.50 6.01 -3.50
CA ALA A 47 4.32 7.44 -3.77
C ALA A 47 4.71 7.86 -5.21
N PRO A 48 5.83 7.38 -5.81
CA PRO A 48 6.18 7.71 -7.20
C PRO A 48 5.20 7.22 -8.25
N VAL A 49 4.37 6.22 -7.92
CA VAL A 49 3.38 5.64 -8.82
C VAL A 49 1.96 6.16 -8.61
N GLY A 50 1.80 7.21 -7.79
CA GLY A 50 0.52 7.87 -7.58
C GLY A 50 -0.45 7.13 -6.67
N ILE A 51 0.02 6.09 -5.96
CA ILE A 51 -0.76 5.44 -4.91
C ILE A 51 -0.59 6.25 -3.63
N LEU A 52 -1.70 6.59 -2.98
CA LEU A 52 -1.75 7.45 -1.80
C LEU A 52 -1.54 6.62 -0.53
N PRO A 53 -0.37 6.67 0.14
CA PRO A 53 -0.20 5.99 1.41
C PRO A 53 -1.05 6.64 2.52
N PRO A 54 -1.34 5.94 3.62
CA PRO A 54 -1.95 6.52 4.82
C PRO A 54 -1.17 7.73 5.38
N VAL A 55 -1.87 8.61 6.10
CA VAL A 55 -1.23 9.74 6.79
C VAL A 55 -0.37 9.23 7.94
N ASN A 56 -0.90 8.29 8.72
CA ASN A 56 -0.17 7.66 9.81
C ASN A 56 0.52 6.37 9.34
N ARG A 57 1.86 6.40 9.29
CA ARG A 57 2.70 5.25 8.90
C ARG A 57 3.14 4.42 10.11
N GLN A 58 2.96 4.95 11.31
CA GLN A 58 3.32 4.33 12.60
C GLN A 58 2.16 3.51 13.20
N THR A 59 1.29 2.97 12.35
CA THR A 59 0.18 2.11 12.74
C THR A 59 0.50 0.64 12.50
N ALA A 60 -0.31 -0.27 13.04
CA ALA A 60 -0.21 -1.69 12.70
C ALA A 60 -0.39 -1.89 11.19
N SER A 61 0.41 -2.76 10.57
CA SER A 61 0.41 -2.91 9.11
C SER A 61 -0.96 -3.26 8.53
N LEU A 62 -1.78 -4.03 9.24
CA LEU A 62 -3.16 -4.32 8.80
C LEU A 62 -4.00 -3.05 8.69
N GLN A 63 -3.97 -2.20 9.71
CA GLN A 63 -4.66 -0.91 9.72
C GLN A 63 -4.10 0.02 8.64
N TYR A 64 -2.79 0.00 8.42
CA TYR A 64 -2.14 0.73 7.34
C TYR A 64 -2.71 0.34 5.96
N PHE A 65 -2.79 -0.97 5.65
CA PHE A 65 -3.34 -1.43 4.38
C PHE A 65 -4.81 -1.06 4.21
N TYR A 66 -5.57 -1.13 5.30
CA TYR A 66 -6.96 -0.70 5.35
C TYR A 66 -7.14 0.76 4.97
N GLU A 67 -6.37 1.66 5.59
CA GLU A 67 -6.40 3.08 5.24
C GLU A 67 -5.92 3.34 3.81
N MET A 68 -4.90 2.60 3.37
CA MET A 68 -4.38 2.70 2.02
C MET A 68 -5.45 2.32 0.98
N MET A 69 -6.17 1.22 1.18
CA MET A 69 -7.28 0.83 0.32
C MET A 69 -8.39 1.89 0.31
N ASP A 70 -8.81 2.40 1.48
CA ASP A 70 -9.89 3.40 1.54
C ASP A 70 -9.50 4.69 0.79
N ARG A 71 -8.24 5.13 0.93
CA ARG A 71 -7.72 6.32 0.26
C ARG A 71 -7.60 6.18 -1.25
N ASN A 72 -7.42 4.97 -1.77
CA ASN A 72 -7.20 4.73 -3.18
C ASN A 72 -8.43 4.14 -3.89
N GLU A 73 -9.36 3.48 -3.21
CA GLU A 73 -10.56 2.88 -3.83
C GLU A 73 -11.80 3.77 -3.78
N GLY A 74 -11.76 4.89 -3.03
CA GLY A 74 -12.89 5.81 -2.92
C GLY A 74 -14.12 5.23 -2.20
N ARG A 75 -13.98 4.08 -1.54
CA ARG A 75 -15.03 3.40 -0.78
C ARG A 75 -14.44 2.78 0.47
N LYS A 76 -15.20 2.81 1.58
CA LYS A 76 -14.84 2.09 2.80
C LYS A 76 -15.37 0.66 2.71
N VAL A 77 -14.48 -0.32 2.78
CA VAL A 77 -14.87 -1.73 2.89
C VAL A 77 -15.21 -2.03 4.36
N ALA A 78 -16.36 -2.66 4.60
CA ALA A 78 -16.75 -3.08 5.95
C ALA A 78 -15.74 -4.10 6.50
N ARG A 79 -15.14 -3.82 7.65
CA ARG A 79 -14.11 -4.64 8.29
C ARG A 79 -14.59 -5.03 9.68
N GLY A 80 -14.90 -6.31 9.85
CA GLY A 80 -15.40 -6.91 11.08
C GLY A 80 -15.54 -8.43 10.91
N PRO A 81 -15.81 -9.21 11.97
CA PRO A 81 -15.88 -10.67 11.90
C PRO A 81 -16.90 -11.22 10.86
N ALA A 82 -17.85 -10.40 10.42
CA ALA A 82 -18.82 -10.75 9.38
C ALA A 82 -18.23 -10.89 7.96
N SER A 83 -17.07 -10.28 7.65
CA SER A 83 -16.45 -10.37 6.32
C SER A 83 -15.66 -11.66 6.09
N LEU A 84 -15.48 -12.50 7.12
CA LEU A 84 -14.86 -13.84 7.02
C LEU A 84 -15.85 -14.94 6.64
N LYS A 85 -17.17 -14.69 6.68
CA LYS A 85 -18.19 -15.71 6.37
C LYS A 85 -18.28 -16.10 4.89
N PHE A 86 -17.63 -15.37 3.98
CA PHE A 86 -17.61 -15.70 2.55
C PHE A 86 -16.42 -16.58 2.13
N ALA A 87 -15.53 -16.96 3.05
CA ALA A 87 -14.40 -17.85 2.78
C ALA A 87 -14.59 -19.29 3.28
N SER A 88 -15.78 -19.62 3.79
CA SER A 88 -16.14 -20.93 4.35
C SER A 88 -17.45 -21.43 3.73
N ALA A 89 -17.45 -21.65 2.42
CA ALA A 89 -18.44 -22.47 1.75
C ALA A 89 -17.78 -23.12 0.52
N ASN A 90 -17.22 -24.29 0.74
CA ASN A 90 -17.21 -25.44 -0.18
C ASN A 90 -16.97 -26.69 0.67
#